data_AF-A0A660NVZ8-F1
#
_entry.id   AF-A0A660NVZ8-F1
#
_cell.length_a   1.000
_cell.length_b   1.000
_cell.length_c   1.000
_cell.angle_alpha   90.00
_cell.angle_beta   90.00
_cell.angle_gamma   90.00
#
_symmetry.space_group_name_H-M   'P 1'
#
loop_
_entity.id
_entity.type
_entity.pdbx_description
1 polymer ?
#
loop_
_entity_poly.entity_id
_entity_poly.type
_entity_poly.pdbx_seq_one_letter_code
_entity_poly.pdbx_strand_id
1 'polypeptide(L)'
;ASIPYNDMRLAVQELQKKKAANEKAYPDSIYQAELTNIKLGNVNGKKVSTLTVIIKPTDKASYKHLVDILDEMQISYIATYVIDKLTPQEKTVLSTKGFKV
;
A
#
# COMPACT_ATOMS: atom_id res chain seq x y z
N ALA A 1 -11.45 -10.30 13.55
CA ALA A 1 -10.21 -9.52 13.32
C ALA A 1 -10.57 -8.30 12.47
N SER A 2 -10.00 -7.14 12.75
CA SER A 2 -10.12 -5.95 11.89
C SER A 2 -9.44 -6.20 10.54
N ILE A 3 -9.96 -5.57 9.48
CA ILE A 3 -9.29 -5.57 8.18
C ILE A 3 -8.09 -4.62 8.29
N PRO A 4 -6.86 -5.02 7.89
CA PRO A 4 -5.64 -4.21 8.04
C PRO A 4 -5.77 -2.74 7.62
N TYR A 5 -6.49 -2.48 6.53
CA TYR A 5 -6.77 -1.12 6.05
C TYR A 5 -7.45 -0.23 7.10
N ASN A 6 -8.42 -0.75 7.86
CA ASN A 6 -9.14 0.04 8.86
C ASN A 6 -8.23 0.46 10.01
N ASP A 7 -7.33 -0.43 10.45
CA ASP A 7 -6.38 -0.12 11.52
C ASP A 7 -5.37 0.94 11.07
N MET A 8 -4.89 0.84 9.83
CA MET A 8 -4.01 1.84 9.23
C MET A 8 -4.71 3.19 9.11
N ARG A 9 -5.94 3.21 8.58
CA ARG A 9 -6.74 4.42 8.42
C ARG A 9 -6.95 5.14 9.76
N LEU A 10 -7.31 4.40 10.82
CA LEU A 10 -7.49 4.97 12.16
C LEU A 10 -6.17 5.54 12.69
N ALA A 11 -5.05 4.82 12.54
CA ALA A 11 -3.75 5.30 12.97
C ALA A 11 -3.31 6.59 12.24
N VAL A 12 -3.54 6.68 10.93
CA VAL A 12 -3.25 7.88 10.14
C VAL A 12 -4.14 9.05 10.53
N GLN A 13 -5.43 8.81 10.79
CA GLN A 13 -6.34 9.84 11.28
C GLN A 13 -5.89 10.41 12.64
N GLU A 14 -5.42 9.55 13.55
CA GLU A 14 -4.87 10.00 14.83
C GLU A 14 -3.57 10.81 14.65
N LEU A 15 -2.68 10.41 13.74
CA LEU A 15 -1.48 11.19 13.41
C LEU A 15 -1.85 12.58 12.84
N GLN A 16 -2.85 12.66 11.97
CA GLN A 16 -3.34 13.92 11.42
C GLN A 16 -3.93 14.83 12.51
N LYS A 17 -4.69 14.27 13.46
CA LYS A 17 -5.19 15.03 14.61
C LYS A 17 -4.04 15.58 15.46
N LYS A 18 -2.99 14.79 15.70
CA LYS A 18 -1.79 15.26 16.45
C LYS A 18 -1.07 16.39 15.71
N LYS A 19 -0.88 16.27 14.39
CA LYS A 19 -0.31 17.35 13.57
C LYS A 19 -1.17 18.62 13.63
N ALA A 20 -2.49 18.49 13.52
CA ALA A 20 -3.41 19.63 13.58
C ALA A 20 -3.43 20.29 14.97
N ALA A 21 -3.31 19.52 16.04
CA ALA A 21 -3.28 20.03 17.40
C ALA A 21 -1.94 20.71 17.77
N ASN A 22 -0.82 20.28 17.16
CA ASN A 22 0.50 20.83 17.44
C ASN A 22 1.40 20.84 16.20
N GLU A 23 1.10 21.71 15.25
CA GLU A 23 1.79 21.78 13.95
C GLU A 23 3.29 22.01 14.09
N LYS A 24 3.71 22.83 15.06
CA LYS A 24 5.14 23.11 15.33
C LYS A 24 5.92 21.89 15.79
N ALA A 25 5.28 20.96 16.50
CA ALA A 25 5.91 19.70 16.92
C ALA A 25 5.93 18.64 15.82
N TYR A 26 5.18 18.85 14.74
CA TYR A 26 5.06 17.92 13.61
C TYR A 26 5.53 18.58 12.29
N PRO A 27 6.82 18.94 12.17
CA PRO A 27 7.39 19.29 10.88
C PRO A 27 7.30 18.08 9.93
N ASP A 28 7.34 18.35 8.62
CA ASP A 28 7.03 17.32 7.61
C ASP A 28 7.91 16.07 7.73
N SER A 29 9.18 16.21 8.10
CA SER A 29 10.07 15.06 8.31
C SER A 29 9.57 14.10 9.41
N ILE A 30 9.10 14.64 10.53
CA ILE A 30 8.56 13.85 11.65
C ILE A 30 7.24 13.20 11.27
N TYR A 31 6.35 13.95 10.63
CA TYR A 31 5.08 13.41 10.14
C TYR A 31 5.29 12.26 9.15
N GLN A 32 6.20 12.42 8.19
CA GLN A 32 6.48 11.37 7.20
C GLN A 32 7.16 10.14 7.83
N ALA A 33 8.04 10.33 8.82
CA ALA A 33 8.65 9.23 9.56
C ALA A 33 7.61 8.42 10.36
N GLU A 34 6.70 9.09 11.07
CA GLU A 34 5.61 8.43 11.79
C GLU A 34 4.63 7.74 10.83
N LEU A 35 4.27 8.40 9.72
CA LEU A 35 3.43 7.80 8.68
C LEU A 35 4.06 6.54 8.09
N THR A 36 5.37 6.55 7.85
CA THR A 36 6.11 5.37 7.35
C THR A 36 6.07 4.24 8.37
N ASN A 37 6.27 4.53 9.65
CA ASN A 37 6.15 3.53 10.72
C ASN A 37 4.75 2.92 10.81
N ILE A 38 3.71 3.75 10.70
CA ILE A 38 2.33 3.28 10.65
C ILE A 38 2.12 2.33 9.46
N LYS A 39 2.54 2.72 8.25
CA LYS A 39 2.39 1.89 7.04
C LYS A 39 3.16 0.57 7.12
N LEU A 40 4.25 0.51 7.88
CA LEU A 40 4.99 -0.72 8.18
C LEU A 40 4.32 -1.58 9.28
N GLY A 41 3.17 -1.17 9.79
CA GLY A 41 2.41 -1.85 10.84
C GLY A 41 2.87 -1.55 12.25
N ASN A 42 3.75 -0.57 12.47
CA ASN A 42 4.19 -0.19 13.80
C ASN A 42 3.27 0.93 14.33
N VAL A 43 2.18 0.55 15.00
CA VAL A 43 1.16 1.49 15.50
C VAL A 43 1.13 1.45 17.02
N ASN A 44 1.39 2.59 17.66
CA ASN A 44 1.36 2.74 19.13
C ASN A 44 2.17 1.66 19.88
N GLY A 45 3.36 1.31 19.37
CA GLY A 45 4.22 0.29 19.96
C GLY A 45 3.75 -1.15 19.76
N LYS A 46 2.67 -1.38 18.99
CA LYS A 46 2.16 -2.70 18.62
C LYS A 46 2.38 -2.98 17.15
N LYS A 47 2.65 -4.24 16.82
CA LYS A 47 2.71 -4.72 15.44
C LYS A 47 1.31 -5.09 14.97
N VAL A 48 0.77 -4.30 14.06
CA VAL A 48 -0.48 -4.59 13.35
C VAL A 48 -0.14 -5.36 12.07
N SER A 49 -1.02 -6.29 11.69
CA SER A 49 -0.88 -7.01 10.43
C SER A 49 -0.98 -6.04 9.25
N THR A 50 -0.10 -6.21 8.26
CA THR A 50 -0.07 -5.40 7.04
C THR A 50 -0.39 -6.26 5.82
N LEU A 51 -0.90 -5.65 4.76
CA LEU A 51 -1.13 -6.32 3.50
C LEU A 51 0.14 -6.25 2.63
N THR A 52 0.55 -7.39 2.08
CA THR A 52 1.61 -7.45 1.07
C THR A 52 0.97 -7.74 -0.29
N VAL A 53 1.29 -6.93 -1.30
CA VAL A 53 0.69 -7.05 -2.64
C VAL A 53 1.76 -7.42 -3.67
N ILE A 54 1.46 -8.39 -4.54
CA ILE A 54 2.28 -8.70 -5.71
C ILE A 54 1.55 -8.21 -6.94
N ILE A 55 2.18 -7.30 -7.69
CA ILE A 55 1.64 -6.70 -8.91
C ILE A 55 2.33 -7.38 -10.09
N LYS A 56 1.57 -8.17 -10.84
CA LYS A 56 2.06 -8.83 -12.07
C LYS A 56 1.33 -8.30 -13.30
N PRO A 57 1.81 -7.21 -13.92
CA PRO A 57 1.18 -6.67 -15.12
C PRO A 57 1.29 -7.64 -16.30
N THR A 58 0.26 -7.70 -17.14
CA THR A 58 0.32 -8.42 -18.43
C THR A 58 1.11 -7.61 -19.46
N ASP A 59 1.48 -8.23 -20.59
CA ASP A 59 2.23 -7.56 -21.66
C ASP A 59 1.39 -6.44 -22.33
N LYS A 60 0.07 -6.43 -22.10
CA LYS A 60 -0.85 -5.36 -22.56
C LYS A 60 -1.08 -4.25 -21.54
N ALA A 61 -0.58 -4.40 -20.31
CA ALA A 61 -0.68 -3.34 -19.33
C ALA A 61 0.21 -2.17 -19.77
N SER A 62 -0.37 -0.98 -19.86
CA SER A 62 0.38 0.23 -20.12
C SER A 62 1.11 0.69 -18.84
N TYR A 63 2.11 1.55 -19.02
CA TYR A 63 2.76 2.24 -17.91
C TYR A 63 1.76 2.97 -17.00
N LYS A 64 0.73 3.59 -17.60
CA LYS A 64 -0.34 4.26 -16.85
C LYS A 64 -1.06 3.31 -15.88
N HIS A 65 -1.35 2.07 -16.29
CA HIS A 65 -2.02 1.12 -15.40
C HIS A 65 -1.16 0.80 -14.18
N LEU A 66 0.16 0.69 -14.35
CA LEU A 66 1.06 0.45 -13.23
C LEU A 66 1.10 1.66 -12.28
N VAL A 67 1.20 2.88 -12.81
CA VAL A 67 1.18 4.12 -12.00
C VAL A 67 -0.12 4.23 -11.22
N ASP A 68 -1.27 4.03 -11.87
CA ASP A 68 -2.58 4.10 -11.21
C ASP A 68 -2.66 3.08 -10.05
N ILE A 69 -2.13 1.86 -10.23
CA ILE A 69 -2.08 0.85 -9.15
C ILE A 69 -1.16 1.31 -8.01
N LEU A 70 -0.01 1.92 -8.31
CA LEU A 70 0.91 2.43 -7.29
C LEU A 70 0.30 3.58 -6.49
N ASP A 71 -0.46 4.46 -7.14
CA ASP A 71 -1.22 5.51 -6.47
C ASP A 71 -2.25 4.89 -5.51
N GLU A 72 -2.97 3.86 -5.93
CA GLU A 72 -3.90 3.12 -5.07
C GLU A 72 -3.19 2.44 -3.88
N MET A 73 -1.96 1.96 -4.04
CA MET A 73 -1.18 1.42 -2.91
C MET A 73 -0.89 2.51 -1.88
N GLN A 74 -0.55 3.72 -2.33
CA GLN A 74 -0.28 4.86 -1.45
C GLN A 74 -1.54 5.31 -0.71
N ILE A 75 -2.68 5.41 -1.41
CA ILE A 75 -4.00 5.76 -0.85
C ILE A 75 -4.45 4.72 0.17
N SER A 76 -4.18 3.44 -0.10
CA SER A 76 -4.57 2.31 0.74
C SER A 76 -3.62 2.03 1.91
N TYR A 77 -2.60 2.85 2.12
CA TYR A 77 -1.57 2.68 3.16
C TYR A 77 -0.78 1.37 3.05
N ILE A 78 -0.63 0.82 1.84
CA ILE A 78 0.12 -0.41 1.59
C ILE A 78 1.59 -0.04 1.35
N ALA A 79 2.46 -0.41 2.29
CA ALA A 79 3.90 -0.15 2.18
C ALA A 79 4.66 -1.21 1.37
N THR A 80 4.22 -2.46 1.46
CA THR A 80 4.99 -3.60 0.95
C THR A 80 4.33 -4.13 -0.31
N TYR A 81 4.96 -3.87 -1.44
CA TYR A 81 4.54 -4.43 -2.71
C TYR A 81 5.75 -4.84 -3.57
N VAL A 82 5.54 -5.84 -4.43
CA VAL A 82 6.54 -6.30 -5.39
C VAL A 82 5.93 -6.27 -6.77
N ILE A 83 6.64 -5.68 -7.74
CA ILE A 83 6.28 -5.74 -9.15
C ILE A 83 7.09 -6.89 -9.76
N ASP A 84 6.40 -7.88 -10.30
CA ASP A 84 7.01 -9.08 -10.85
C ASP A 84 6.39 -9.44 -12.21
N LYS A 85 7.05 -10.33 -12.96
CA LYS A 85 6.55 -10.82 -14.24
C LYS A 85 5.65 -12.04 -14.05
N LEU A 86 4.69 -12.19 -14.96
CA LEU A 86 3.93 -13.44 -15.05
C LEU A 86 4.85 -14.59 -15.47
N THR A 87 4.77 -15.69 -14.75
CA THR A 87 5.41 -16.95 -15.11
C THR A 87 4.72 -17.56 -16.34
N PRO A 88 5.41 -18.42 -17.10
CA PRO A 88 4.81 -19.10 -18.26
C PRO A 88 3.51 -19.86 -17.92
N GLN A 89 3.44 -20.47 -16.73
CA GLN A 89 2.28 -21.21 -16.24
C GLN A 89 1.09 -20.26 -15.97
N GLU A 90 1.34 -19.11 -15.33
CA GLU A 90 0.32 -18.08 -15.11
C GLU A 90 -0.19 -17.52 -16.44
N LYS A 91 0.69 -17.28 -17.43
CA LYS A 91 0.30 -16.83 -18.76
C LYS A 91 -0.64 -17.82 -19.46
N THR A 92 -0.34 -19.12 -19.38
CA THR A 92 -1.19 -20.18 -19.95
C THR A 92 -2.57 -20.20 -19.29
N VAL A 93 -2.65 -20.17 -17.95
CA VAL A 93 -3.93 -20.19 -17.23
C VAL A 93 -4.78 -18.96 -17.56
N LEU A 94 -4.16 -17.78 -17.61
CA LEU A 94 -4.85 -16.54 -17.96
C LEU A 94 -5.37 -16.56 -19.40
N SER A 95 -4.57 -17.08 -20.35
CA SER A 95 -4.97 -17.24 -21.75
C SER A 95 -6.18 -18.17 -21.90
N THR A 96 -6.17 -19.32 -21.21
CA THR A 96 -7.29 -20.28 -21.20
C THR A 96 -8.57 -19.66 -20.63
N LYS A 97 -8.45 -18.70 -19.71
CA LYS A 97 -9.58 -17.95 -19.15
C LYS A 97 -10.01 -16.75 -20.02
N GLY A 98 -9.42 -16.57 -21.20
CA GLY A 98 -9.76 -15.50 -22.14
C GLY A 98 -9.10 -14.15 -21.83
N PHE A 99 -8.17 -14.10 -20.88
CA PHE A 99 -7.41 -12.88 -20.63
C PHE A 99 -6.30 -12.71 -21.66
N LYS A 100 -6.12 -11.47 -22.11
CA LYS A 100 -5.02 -11.09 -22.98
C LYS A 100 -3.77 -10.87 -22.14
N VAL A 101 -2.90 -11.88 -22.09
CA VAL A 101 -1.58 -11.81 -21.45
C VAL A 101 -0.52 -11.21 -22.34
#